data_AF-A0A537FX56-F1
#
_entry.id   AF-A0A537FX56-F1
#
_cell.length_a   1.000
_cell.length_b   1.000
_cell.length_c   1.000
_cell.angle_alpha   90.00
_cell.angle_beta   90.00
_cell.angle_gamma   90.00
#
_symmetry.space_group_name_H-M   'P 1'
#
loop_
_entity.id
_entity.type
_entity.pdbx_description
1 polymer ?
#
loop_
_entity_poly.entity_id
_entity_poly.type
_entity_poly.pdbx_seq_one_letter_code
_entity_poly.pdbx_strand_id
1 'polypeptide(L)'
;MKIRYGVSTLFTLGESFGNIVKIIPRSRVEHWQIFDDGQHSISLARAEILRKLARSLEITFSFHAPMAETNIGTLSRELAGPILEKIAGFTR
;
A
#
# COMPACT_ATOMS: atom_id res chain seq x y z
N MET A 1 -11.13 24.49 -5.81
CA MET A 1 -10.57 23.17 -5.43
C MET A 1 -9.54 22.79 -6.48
N LYS A 2 -8.28 22.52 -6.09
CA LYS A 2 -7.22 22.13 -7.05
C LYS A 2 -7.20 20.60 -7.15
N ILE A 3 -7.39 20.07 -8.36
CA ILE A 3 -7.29 18.63 -8.63
C ILE A 3 -5.82 18.22 -8.51
N ARG A 4 -5.56 17.12 -7.79
CA ARG A 4 -4.24 16.48 -7.72
C ARG A 4 -4.29 15.15 -8.46
N TYR A 5 -3.25 14.85 -9.22
CA TYR A 5 -3.08 13.56 -9.88
C TYR A 5 -2.22 12.65 -9.01
N GLY A 6 -2.56 11.37 -8.97
CA GLY A 6 -1.77 10.37 -8.26
C GLY A 6 -1.64 9.09 -9.07
N VAL A 7 -0.69 8.25 -8.67
CA VAL A 7 -0.42 6.96 -9.33
C VAL A 7 -0.51 5.84 -8.31
N SER A 8 -1.21 4.76 -8.66
CA SER A 8 -1.23 3.52 -7.87
C SER A 8 -0.05 2.64 -8.24
N THR A 9 0.61 2.01 -7.27
CA THR A 9 1.65 1.01 -7.54
C THR A 9 1.10 -0.30 -8.08
N LEU A 10 -0.20 -0.40 -8.36
CA LEU A 10 -0.79 -1.56 -9.02
C LEU A 10 -0.17 -1.83 -10.41
N PHE A 11 0.35 -0.82 -11.12
CA PHE A 11 1.04 -1.05 -12.40
C PHE A 11 2.37 -1.81 -12.24
N THR A 12 2.92 -1.90 -11.02
CA THR A 12 4.12 -2.69 -10.70
C THR A 12 3.77 -4.03 -10.05
N LEU A 13 2.56 -4.55 -10.25
CA LEU A 13 2.13 -5.80 -9.63
C LEU A 13 3.09 -6.95 -9.98
N GLY A 14 3.51 -7.69 -8.97
CA GLY A 14 4.49 -8.79 -9.10
C GLY A 14 5.94 -8.35 -8.95
N GLU A 15 6.22 -7.05 -8.95
CA GLU A 15 7.55 -6.53 -8.64
C GLU A 15 7.77 -6.46 -7.12
N SER A 16 9.04 -6.39 -6.70
CA SER A 16 9.37 -6.24 -5.27
C SER A 16 9.08 -4.82 -4.78
N PHE A 17 8.78 -4.67 -3.49
CA PHE A 17 8.73 -3.36 -2.81
C PHE A 17 9.98 -2.50 -3.07
N GLY A 18 11.15 -3.12 -3.19
CA GLY A 18 12.39 -2.41 -3.51
C GLY A 18 12.37 -1.73 -4.88
N ASN A 19 11.60 -2.25 -5.85
CA ASN A 19 11.47 -1.59 -7.15
C ASN A 19 10.57 -0.35 -7.06
N ILE A 20 9.47 -0.42 -6.30
CA ILE A 20 8.62 0.75 -6.01
C ILE A 20 9.46 1.90 -5.43
N VAL A 21 10.29 1.60 -4.42
CA VAL A 21 11.16 2.58 -3.76
C VAL A 21 12.16 3.23 -4.72
N LYS A 22 12.55 2.54 -5.80
CA LYS A 22 13.43 3.08 -6.84
C LYS A 22 12.69 3.92 -7.88
N ILE A 23 11.43 3.59 -8.17
CA ILE A 23 10.61 4.27 -9.18
C ILE A 23 10.11 5.62 -8.66
N ILE A 24 9.65 5.68 -7.41
CA ILE A 24 9.04 6.89 -6.83
C ILE A 24 9.93 8.14 -6.99
N PRO A 25 11.23 8.14 -6.62
CA PRO A 25 12.08 9.33 -6.72
C PRO A 25 12.37 9.77 -8.16
N ARG A 26 12.11 8.91 -9.16
CA ARG A 26 12.37 9.19 -10.59
C ARG A 26 11.17 9.81 -11.30
N SER A 27 10.08 10.03 -10.58
CA SER A 27 8.81 10.53 -11.11
C SER A 27 8.51 11.95 -10.60
N ARG A 28 7.60 12.65 -11.29
CA ARG A 28 7.06 13.96 -10.88
C ARG A 28 5.72 13.86 -10.14
N VAL A 29 5.31 12.65 -9.77
CA VAL A 29 4.02 12.39 -9.11
C VAL A 29 4.11 12.71 -7.62
N GLU A 30 3.24 13.61 -7.16
CA GLU A 30 3.19 14.09 -5.77
C GLU A 30 2.35 13.22 -4.83
N HIS A 31 1.47 12.37 -5.39
CA HIS A 31 0.62 11.47 -4.62
C HIS A 31 0.71 10.03 -5.14
N TRP A 32 1.03 9.10 -4.27
CA TRP A 32 1.17 7.69 -4.60
C TRP A 32 0.19 6.86 -3.78
N GLN A 33 -0.54 5.96 -4.43
CA GLN A 33 -1.29 4.92 -3.75
C GLN A 33 -0.45 3.65 -3.73
N ILE A 34 -0.11 3.16 -2.54
CA ILE A 34 0.62 1.92 -2.36
C ILE A 34 -0.38 0.77 -2.24
N PHE A 35 -0.23 -0.25 -3.07
CA PHE A 35 -1.05 -1.46 -3.03
C PHE A 35 -0.52 -2.42 -1.94
N ASP A 36 -1.12 -2.46 -0.75
CA ASP A 36 -0.66 -3.27 0.39
C ASP A 36 -1.07 -4.75 0.25
N ASP A 37 -0.49 -5.44 -0.73
CA ASP A 37 -0.72 -6.87 -0.91
C ASP A 37 0.49 -7.57 -1.54
N GLY A 38 0.61 -8.88 -1.31
CA GLY A 38 1.67 -9.71 -1.87
C GLY A 38 3.08 -9.13 -1.67
N GLN A 39 3.80 -8.92 -2.79
CA GLN A 39 5.18 -8.40 -2.79
C GLN A 39 5.31 -6.96 -2.29
N HIS A 40 4.19 -6.22 -2.29
CA HIS A 40 4.11 -4.83 -1.84
C HIS A 40 3.57 -4.70 -0.41
N SER A 41 3.31 -5.81 0.28
CA SER A 41 2.79 -5.82 1.65
C SER A 41 3.58 -4.89 2.58
N ILE A 42 2.87 -4.13 3.39
CA ILE A 42 3.43 -3.13 4.28
C ILE A 42 3.63 -3.73 5.66
N SER A 43 4.89 -3.75 6.08
CA SER A 43 5.30 -3.94 7.46
C SER A 43 5.73 -2.61 8.05
N LEU A 44 5.90 -2.54 9.38
CA LEU A 44 6.46 -1.36 10.06
C LEU A 44 7.76 -0.86 9.41
N ALA A 45 8.67 -1.77 9.08
CA ALA A 45 9.94 -1.43 8.45
C ALA A 45 9.75 -0.78 7.06
N ARG A 46 8.83 -1.30 6.24
CA ARG A 46 8.51 -0.72 4.92
C ARG A 46 7.78 0.61 5.06
N ALA A 47 6.89 0.75 6.04
CA ALA A 47 6.22 2.00 6.37
C ALA A 47 7.22 3.10 6.77
N GLU A 48 8.26 2.77 7.54
CA GLU A 48 9.33 3.73 7.85
C GLU A 48 10.08 4.21 6.62
N ILE A 49 10.37 3.31 5.67
CA ILE A 49 11.02 3.67 4.39
C ILE A 49 10.14 4.64 3.61
N LEU A 50 8.85 4.32 3.44
CA LEU A 50 7.90 5.20 2.77
C LEU A 50 7.76 6.54 3.48
N ARG A 51 7.75 6.56 4.81
CA ARG A 51 7.67 7.82 5.58
C ARG A 51 8.91 8.70 5.37
N LYS A 52 10.10 8.11 5.28
CA LYS A 52 11.34 8.84 4.96
C LYS A 52 11.29 9.40 3.52
N LEU A 53 10.78 8.62 2.57
CA LEU A 53 10.56 9.08 1.19
C LEU A 53 9.56 10.23 1.12
N ALA A 54 8.43 10.12 1.82
CA ALA A 54 7.40 11.16 1.88
C ALA A 54 7.97 12.51 2.32
N ARG A 55 8.78 12.50 3.38
CA ARG A 55 9.43 13.71 3.90
C ARG A 55 10.50 14.26 2.97
N SER A 56 11.34 13.39 2.40
CA SER A 56 12.46 13.83 1.55
C SER A 56 12.04 14.36 0.18
N LEU A 57 10.92 13.85 -0.36
CA LEU A 57 10.41 14.21 -1.68
C LEU A 57 9.20 15.14 -1.62
N GLU A 58 8.74 15.50 -0.42
CA GLU A 58 7.52 16.28 -0.18
C GLU A 58 6.28 15.68 -0.86
N ILE A 59 6.19 14.34 -0.89
CA ILE A 59 5.08 13.59 -1.48
C ILE A 59 4.15 13.00 -0.42
N THR A 60 2.96 12.61 -0.84
CA THR A 60 1.96 11.96 0.03
C THR A 60 1.66 10.54 -0.43
N PHE A 61 1.32 9.68 0.53
CA PHE A 61 0.90 8.32 0.26
C PHE A 61 -0.54 8.08 0.69
N SER A 62 -1.26 7.28 -0.09
CA SER A 62 -2.43 6.53 0.34
C SER A 62 -2.11 5.03 0.28
N PHE A 63 -2.89 4.21 0.98
CA PHE A 63 -2.70 2.76 1.00
C PHE A 63 -4.00 2.10 0.58
N HIS A 64 -3.92 1.22 -0.41
CA HIS A 64 -5.00 0.31 -0.72
C HIS A 64 -4.83 -0.91 0.19
N ALA A 65 -5.85 -1.20 1.00
CA ALA A 65 -5.83 -2.36 1.90
C ALA A 65 -5.63 -3.67 1.13
N PRO A 66 -5.14 -4.75 1.78
CA PRO A 66 -5.05 -6.06 1.15
C PRO A 66 -6.41 -6.48 0.59
N MET A 67 -6.43 -7.05 -0.62
CA MET A 67 -7.66 -7.48 -1.29
C MET A 67 -7.68 -8.98 -1.57
N ALA A 68 -6.52 -9.60 -1.77
CA ALA A 68 -6.46 -11.03 -2.01
C ALA A 68 -7.04 -11.77 -0.81
N GLU A 69 -8.00 -12.66 -1.05
CA GLU A 69 -8.62 -13.52 -0.03
C GLU A 69 -9.37 -12.76 1.09
N THR A 70 -9.76 -11.50 0.88
CA THR A 70 -10.49 -10.70 1.86
C THR A 70 -11.96 -10.51 1.46
N ASN A 71 -12.77 -11.56 1.58
CA ASN A 71 -14.23 -11.40 1.43
C ASN A 71 -14.85 -10.86 2.73
N ILE A 72 -14.96 -9.54 2.84
CA ILE A 72 -15.59 -8.87 4.00
C ILE A 72 -17.08 -9.20 4.16
N GLY A 73 -17.74 -9.67 3.10
CA GLY A 73 -19.13 -10.12 3.11
C GLY A 73 -19.28 -11.60 3.44
N THR A 74 -18.24 -12.27 3.92
CA THR A 74 -18.30 -13.69 4.27
C THR A 74 -19.30 -13.95 5.39
N LEU A 75 -20.08 -15.03 5.26
CA LEU A 75 -20.96 -15.52 6.33
C LEU A 75 -20.24 -16.48 7.29
N SER A 76 -19.02 -16.89 6.95
CA SER A 76 -18.21 -17.72 7.85
C SER A 76 -17.64 -16.87 8.98
N ARG A 77 -18.10 -17.14 10.21
CA ARG A 77 -17.56 -16.48 11.42
C ARG A 77 -16.08 -16.79 11.63
N GLU A 78 -15.64 -17.98 11.24
CA GLU A 78 -14.24 -18.40 11.34
C GLU A 78 -13.32 -17.60 10.41
N LEU A 79 -13.83 -17.20 9.23
CA LEU A 79 -13.06 -16.40 8.27
C LEU A 79 -13.13 -14.90 8.55
N ALA A 80 -14.20 -14.42 9.19
CA ALA A 80 -14.42 -13.00 9.42
C ALA A 80 -13.30 -12.34 10.27
N GLY A 81 -12.87 -12.99 11.35
CA GLY A 81 -11.80 -12.49 12.22
C GLY A 81 -10.47 -12.30 11.47
N PRO A 82 -9.89 -13.36 10.89
CA PRO A 82 -8.65 -13.28 10.11
C PRO A 82 -8.69 -12.27 8.95
N ILE A 83 -9.84 -12.15 8.26
CA ILE A 83 -10.01 -11.16 7.18
C ILE A 83 -9.93 -9.73 7.72
N LEU A 84 -10.61 -9.43 8.84
CA LEU A 84 -10.57 -8.11 9.46
C LEU A 84 -9.18 -7.78 10.01
N GLU A 85 -8.49 -8.75 10.62
CA GLU A 85 -7.12 -8.59 11.09
C GLU A 85 -6.14 -8.28 9.95
N LYS A 86 -6.29 -8.96 8.80
CA LYS A 86 -5.51 -8.72 7.59
C LYS A 86 -5.72 -7.30 7.06
N ILE A 87 -6.97 -6.82 7.00
CA ILE A 87 -7.30 -5.47 6.50
C ILE A 87 -6.85 -4.37 7.46
N ALA A 88 -7.03 -4.57 8.76
CA ALA A 88 -6.69 -3.59 9.77
C ALA A 88 -5.17 -3.49 10.04
N GLY A 89 -4.37 -4.41 9.48
CA GLY A 89 -2.92 -4.41 9.64
C GLY A 89 -2.45 -4.88 11.02
N PHE A 90 -3.28 -5.63 11.77
CA PHE A 90 -2.92 -6.12 13.11
C PHE A 90 -1.89 -7.26 13.10
N THR A 91 -1.52 -7.77 11.92
CA THR A 91 -0.72 -9.00 11.75
C THR A 91 0.61 -8.79 10.99
N ARG A 92 1.04 -7.55 10.71
CA ARG A 92 2.20 -7.25 9.83
C ARG A 92 3.19 -6.22 10.38
#